data_AF-A0A7C6UHZ9-F1
#
_entry.id   AF-A0A7C6UHZ9-F1
#
_cell.length_a   1.000
_cell.length_b   1.000
_cell.length_c   1.000
_cell.angle_alpha   90.00
_cell.angle_beta   90.00
_cell.angle_gamma   90.00
#
_symmetry.space_group_name_H-M   'P 1'
#
loop_
_entity.id
_entity.type
_entity.pdbx_description
1 polymer ?
#
loop_
_entity_poly.entity_id
_entity_poly.type
_entity_poly.pdbx_seq_one_letter_code
_entity_poly.pdbx_strand_id
1 'polypeptide(L)'
;MNLKYIQEKLNEMFEGDSRQIVIWYDDKTDFCEEINNLNLDNAQVYHLKQDNWLRAKYFLEIEDTTTNYLIYAPFPQPEDKDNYLADIAYYATPFSADKISLITQKLNIPDTYKSVLKKYPKFWNANSRVNSFKDLNIEKHSEKKIKIAILCVLAKVRIVSFDELLRKVLMEDNINKNKYLIEFEKMGILDDFWELSREKYGYEDENPTIEKFLISLIITYTSTQFKGNIPKAWERLLSPKKNSISVFINNLMSNNNYKDQY
;
A
#
# COMPACT_ATOMS: atom_id res chain seq x y z
N MET A 1 -18.25 7.95 2.39
CA MET A 1 -17.88 9.37 2.14
C MET A 1 -16.40 9.40 1.80
N ASN A 2 -16.01 9.72 0.55
CA ASN A 2 -14.66 10.23 0.21
C ASN A 2 -14.52 10.65 -1.26
N LEU A 3 -14.97 9.82 -2.23
CA LEU A 3 -15.13 10.30 -3.62
C LEU A 3 -16.25 11.34 -3.72
N LYS A 4 -17.35 11.13 -2.98
CA LYS A 4 -18.42 12.12 -2.85
C LYS A 4 -17.92 13.49 -2.40
N TYR A 5 -16.93 13.57 -1.51
CA TYR A 5 -16.40 14.85 -1.04
C TYR A 5 -15.56 15.56 -2.11
N ILE A 6 -14.73 14.81 -2.85
CA ILE A 6 -14.02 15.35 -4.03
C ILE A 6 -15.04 15.81 -5.07
N GLN A 7 -16.05 15.00 -5.34
CA GLN A 7 -17.10 15.31 -6.31
C GLN A 7 -17.90 16.53 -5.90
N GLU A 8 -18.33 16.63 -4.63
CA GLU A 8 -19.03 17.79 -4.06
C GLU A 8 -18.18 19.05 -4.23
N LYS A 9 -16.90 19.02 -3.83
CA LYS A 9 -15.99 20.15 -4.03
C LYS A 9 -15.79 20.53 -5.48
N LEU A 10 -15.63 19.55 -6.36
CA LEU A 10 -15.49 19.83 -7.79
C LEU A 10 -16.78 20.44 -8.34
N ASN A 11 -17.95 19.94 -7.96
CA ASN A 11 -19.23 20.48 -8.38
C ASN A 11 -19.42 21.92 -7.88
N GLU A 12 -19.06 22.23 -6.63
CA GLU A 12 -19.03 23.61 -6.11
C GLU A 12 -18.13 24.54 -6.97
N MET A 13 -16.99 24.04 -7.47
CA MET A 13 -16.11 24.83 -8.34
C MET A 13 -16.67 25.05 -9.75
N PHE A 14 -17.64 24.23 -10.16
CA PHE A 14 -18.35 24.36 -11.43
C PHE A 14 -19.72 25.05 -11.29
N GLU A 15 -20.06 25.56 -10.10
CA GLU A 15 -21.23 26.40 -9.91
C GLU A 15 -20.98 27.82 -10.44
N GLY A 16 -21.80 28.25 -11.39
CA GLY A 16 -21.75 29.61 -11.92
C GLY A 16 -22.19 29.71 -13.38
N ASP A 17 -22.41 30.93 -13.84
CA ASP A 17 -22.89 31.24 -15.19
C ASP A 17 -21.75 31.42 -16.22
N SER A 18 -20.50 31.51 -15.76
CA SER A 18 -19.32 31.65 -16.62
C SER A 18 -18.55 30.34 -16.73
N ARG A 19 -17.91 30.13 -17.89
CA ARG A 19 -17.10 28.94 -18.15
C ARG A 19 -15.98 28.79 -17.11
N GLN A 20 -15.91 27.63 -16.49
CA GLN A 20 -14.90 27.22 -15.52
C GLN A 20 -14.02 26.11 -16.10
N ILE A 21 -12.70 26.32 -16.03
CA ILE A 21 -11.72 25.27 -16.27
C ILE A 21 -11.02 25.00 -14.95
N VAL A 22 -11.09 23.76 -14.49
CA VAL A 22 -10.37 23.28 -13.31
C VAL A 22 -9.27 22.35 -13.79
N ILE A 23 -8.04 22.55 -13.31
CA ILE A 23 -6.91 21.67 -13.65
C ILE A 23 -6.43 20.91 -12.42
N TRP A 24 -6.30 19.59 -12.57
CA TRP A 24 -5.82 18.71 -11.52
C TRP A 24 -4.61 17.93 -11.99
N TYR A 25 -3.43 18.37 -11.54
CA TYR A 25 -2.19 17.62 -11.64
C TYR A 25 -2.09 16.62 -10.49
N ASP A 26 -2.32 15.36 -10.78
CA ASP A 26 -2.17 14.24 -9.87
C ASP A 26 -0.75 13.67 -9.98
N ASP A 27 0.17 14.36 -9.31
CA ASP A 27 1.60 14.01 -9.25
C ASP A 27 1.86 12.53 -8.93
N LYS A 28 1.04 11.95 -8.06
CA LYS A 28 1.23 10.57 -7.59
C LYS A 28 0.44 9.53 -8.38
N THR A 29 -0.34 9.95 -9.39
CA THR A 29 -1.26 9.09 -10.14
C THR A 29 -2.23 8.34 -9.24
N ASP A 30 -2.57 8.96 -8.12
CA ASP A 30 -3.33 8.38 -7.05
C ASP A 30 -4.80 8.19 -7.44
N PHE A 31 -5.33 8.91 -8.43
CA PHE A 31 -6.76 8.96 -8.75
C PHE A 31 -7.13 8.44 -10.15
N CYS A 32 -6.19 7.78 -10.84
CA CYS A 32 -6.40 7.31 -12.21
C CYS A 32 -7.58 6.33 -12.38
N GLU A 33 -7.85 5.51 -11.35
CA GLU A 33 -8.98 4.57 -11.37
C GLU A 33 -10.31 5.27 -11.04
N GLU A 34 -10.24 6.29 -10.16
CA GLU A 34 -11.40 6.95 -9.60
C GLU A 34 -11.95 8.08 -10.48
N ILE A 35 -11.08 8.75 -11.26
CA ILE A 35 -11.44 9.93 -12.05
C ILE A 35 -12.59 9.66 -13.04
N ASN A 36 -12.62 8.45 -13.63
CA ASN A 36 -13.65 8.04 -14.58
C ASN A 36 -15.01 7.78 -13.92
N ASN A 37 -15.03 7.64 -12.58
CA ASN A 37 -16.23 7.39 -11.80
C ASN A 37 -16.79 8.67 -11.16
N LEU A 38 -16.16 9.83 -11.37
CA LEU A 38 -16.67 11.11 -10.88
C LEU A 38 -17.90 11.51 -11.68
N ASN A 39 -18.99 11.81 -10.98
CA ASN A 39 -20.18 12.38 -11.60
C ASN A 39 -20.17 13.90 -11.40
N LEU A 40 -19.73 14.63 -12.43
CA LEU A 40 -19.71 16.08 -12.42
C LEU A 40 -21.03 16.62 -12.98
N ASP A 41 -21.69 17.51 -12.25
CA ASP A 41 -23.05 17.94 -12.60
C ASP A 41 -23.05 18.93 -13.78
N ASN A 42 -22.07 19.85 -13.81
CA ASN A 42 -21.99 20.93 -14.81
C ASN A 42 -20.64 20.94 -15.56
N ALA A 43 -19.90 19.83 -15.58
CA ALA A 43 -18.59 19.76 -16.22
C ALA A 43 -18.30 18.38 -16.81
N GLN A 44 -17.33 18.35 -17.73
CA GLN A 44 -16.81 17.11 -18.30
C GLN A 44 -15.36 16.88 -17.89
N VAL A 45 -14.94 15.61 -17.80
CA VAL A 45 -13.53 15.26 -17.53
C VAL A 45 -12.76 15.19 -18.85
N TYR A 46 -11.71 16.01 -18.97
CA TYR A 46 -10.75 15.93 -20.06
C TYR A 46 -9.45 15.29 -19.57
N HIS A 47 -9.05 14.17 -20.16
CA HIS A 47 -7.82 13.48 -19.78
C HIS A 47 -6.61 14.05 -20.52
N LEU A 48 -5.74 14.72 -19.79
CA LEU A 48 -4.45 15.15 -20.28
C LEU A 48 -3.44 14.00 -20.18
N LYS A 49 -2.75 13.72 -21.28
CA LYS A 49 -1.69 12.72 -21.42
C LYS A 49 -0.44 13.40 -21.94
N GLN A 50 0.71 12.75 -21.78
CA GLN A 50 1.99 13.30 -22.25
C GLN A 50 2.03 13.58 -23.76
N ASP A 51 1.18 12.93 -24.56
CA ASP A 51 1.18 12.97 -26.02
C ASP A 51 0.03 13.79 -26.64
N ASN A 52 -0.88 14.37 -25.86
CA ASN A 52 -2.09 15.03 -26.39
C ASN A 52 -2.23 16.52 -26.06
N TRP A 53 -1.16 17.18 -25.60
CA TRP A 53 -1.16 18.58 -25.14
C TRP A 53 -1.64 19.58 -26.21
N LEU A 54 -1.09 19.48 -27.43
CA LEU A 54 -1.47 20.37 -28.53
C LEU A 54 -2.94 20.19 -28.90
N ARG A 55 -3.41 18.94 -28.92
CA ARG A 55 -4.82 18.60 -29.18
C ARG A 55 -5.74 19.15 -28.10
N ALA A 56 -5.32 19.04 -26.83
CA ALA A 56 -6.04 19.57 -25.69
C ALA A 56 -6.17 21.09 -25.76
N LYS A 57 -5.08 21.79 -26.06
CA LYS A 57 -5.08 23.23 -26.23
C LYS A 57 -6.03 23.68 -27.33
N TYR A 58 -5.92 23.06 -28.51
CA TYR A 58 -6.82 23.36 -29.63
C TYR A 58 -8.29 23.08 -29.27
N PHE A 59 -8.57 21.97 -28.60
CA PHE A 59 -9.92 21.62 -28.16
C PHE A 59 -10.52 22.70 -27.24
N LEU A 60 -9.80 23.03 -26.18
CA LEU A 60 -10.29 23.89 -25.10
C LEU A 60 -10.36 25.37 -25.48
N GLU A 61 -9.51 25.82 -26.41
CA GLU A 61 -9.45 27.24 -26.82
C GLU A 61 -10.22 27.55 -28.11
N ILE A 62 -10.40 26.55 -29.00
CA ILE A 62 -10.94 26.80 -30.34
C ILE A 62 -12.23 26.00 -30.60
N GLU A 63 -12.28 24.72 -30.22
CA GLU A 63 -13.43 23.87 -30.58
C GLU A 63 -14.59 23.94 -29.57
N ASP A 64 -14.30 23.87 -28.27
CA ASP A 64 -15.29 23.98 -27.21
C ASP A 64 -14.89 25.05 -26.19
N THR A 65 -15.44 26.24 -26.39
CA THR A 65 -15.17 27.42 -25.57
C THR A 65 -16.32 27.74 -24.60
N THR A 66 -17.30 26.86 -24.45
CA THR A 66 -18.49 27.11 -23.61
C THR A 66 -18.65 26.10 -22.48
N THR A 67 -18.26 24.85 -22.69
CA THR A 67 -18.40 23.80 -21.66
C THR A 67 -17.33 23.94 -20.58
N ASN A 68 -17.71 23.62 -19.33
CA ASN A 68 -16.78 23.53 -18.22
C ASN A 68 -16.01 22.20 -18.26
N TYR A 69 -14.73 22.24 -17.90
CA TYR A 69 -13.89 21.05 -17.93
C TYR A 69 -13.07 20.89 -16.65
N LEU A 70 -13.01 19.65 -16.15
CA LEU A 70 -11.95 19.18 -15.29
C LEU A 70 -10.84 18.57 -16.15
N ILE A 71 -9.72 19.27 -16.29
CA ILE A 71 -8.52 18.75 -16.93
C ILE A 71 -7.77 17.90 -15.92
N TYR A 72 -7.79 16.58 -16.08
CA TYR A 72 -7.07 15.64 -15.22
C TYR A 72 -5.76 15.20 -15.87
N ALA A 73 -4.65 15.44 -15.17
CA ALA A 73 -3.30 15.10 -15.61
C ALA A 73 -2.66 14.12 -14.59
N PRO A 74 -2.45 12.84 -14.93
CA PRO A 74 -1.85 11.85 -14.04
C PRO A 74 -0.32 11.97 -14.04
N PHE A 75 0.19 13.17 -13.74
CA PHE A 75 1.60 13.51 -13.65
C PHE A 75 1.77 14.87 -12.96
N PRO A 76 2.96 15.18 -12.39
CA PRO A 76 3.23 16.48 -11.80
C PRO A 76 3.09 17.61 -12.81
N GLN A 77 2.68 18.79 -12.34
CA GLN A 77 2.72 20.00 -13.14
C GLN A 77 4.16 20.24 -13.65
N PRO A 78 4.39 20.28 -14.97
CA PRO A 78 5.71 20.59 -15.50
C PRO A 78 6.06 22.06 -15.29
N GLU A 79 7.36 22.36 -15.35
CA GLU A 79 7.85 23.74 -15.45
C GLU A 79 7.24 24.44 -16.68
N ASP A 80 6.99 25.75 -16.58
CA ASP A 80 6.29 26.52 -17.62
C ASP A 80 6.90 26.36 -19.02
N LYS A 81 8.23 26.31 -19.11
CA LYS A 81 8.96 26.15 -20.38
C LYS A 81 8.66 24.82 -21.09
N ASP A 82 8.28 23.81 -20.33
CA ASP A 82 7.97 22.45 -20.79
C ASP A 82 6.45 22.18 -20.77
N ASN A 83 5.65 23.14 -20.30
CA ASN A 83 4.21 23.05 -20.14
C ASN A 83 3.49 23.78 -21.29
N TYR A 84 3.08 23.03 -22.31
CA TYR A 84 2.38 23.60 -23.47
C TYR A 84 0.97 24.14 -23.18
N LEU A 85 0.45 23.86 -21.98
CA LEU A 85 -0.83 24.37 -21.46
C LEU A 85 -0.61 25.38 -20.34
N ALA A 86 0.60 25.96 -20.20
CA ALA A 86 0.91 26.90 -19.13
C ALA A 86 -0.06 28.07 -19.12
N ASP A 87 -0.39 28.61 -20.30
CA ASP A 87 -1.38 29.66 -20.47
C ASP A 87 -2.77 29.26 -19.94
N ILE A 88 -3.21 28.03 -20.21
CA ILE A 88 -4.45 27.48 -19.65
C ILE A 88 -4.33 27.32 -18.13
N ALA A 89 -3.22 26.79 -17.64
CA ALA A 89 -2.98 26.58 -16.21
C ALA A 89 -2.98 27.88 -15.41
N TYR A 90 -2.64 29.02 -16.03
CA TYR A 90 -2.63 30.33 -15.36
C TYR A 90 -4.02 30.91 -15.12
N TYR A 91 -4.99 30.65 -15.99
CA TYR A 91 -6.37 31.14 -15.80
C TYR A 91 -7.32 30.05 -15.27
N ALA A 92 -6.95 28.77 -15.41
CA ALA A 92 -7.69 27.65 -14.82
C ALA A 92 -7.56 27.64 -13.30
N THR A 93 -8.58 27.15 -12.62
CA THR A 93 -8.55 26.99 -11.17
C THR A 93 -7.81 25.69 -10.81
N PRO A 94 -6.72 25.73 -10.03
CA PRO A 94 -5.99 24.54 -9.65
C PRO A 94 -6.77 23.72 -8.61
N PHE A 95 -6.77 22.40 -8.76
CA PHE A 95 -7.34 21.45 -7.81
C PHE A 95 -6.30 20.40 -7.41
N SER A 96 -6.36 19.95 -6.15
CA SER A 96 -5.56 18.84 -5.65
C SER A 96 -6.31 18.09 -4.54
N ALA A 97 -6.01 16.80 -4.39
CA ALA A 97 -6.55 15.97 -3.32
C ALA A 97 -5.45 15.08 -2.72
N ASP A 98 -5.46 14.92 -1.40
CA ASP A 98 -4.52 14.06 -0.68
C ASP A 98 -5.14 12.67 -0.45
N LYS A 99 -4.82 11.70 -1.32
CA LYS A 99 -5.35 10.33 -1.23
C LYS A 99 -5.12 9.68 0.14
N ILE A 100 -3.98 9.95 0.78
CA ILE A 100 -3.70 9.42 2.11
C ILE A 100 -4.65 10.00 3.17
N SER A 101 -5.00 11.29 3.09
CA SER A 101 -6.03 11.87 3.98
C SER A 101 -7.37 11.17 3.80
N LEU A 102 -7.79 10.97 2.55
CA LEU A 102 -9.05 10.32 2.24
C LEU A 102 -9.06 8.88 2.76
N ILE A 103 -7.98 8.13 2.52
CA ILE A 103 -7.86 6.76 3.03
C ILE A 103 -7.88 6.71 4.55
N THR A 104 -7.16 7.62 5.22
CA THR A 104 -7.12 7.73 6.68
C THR A 104 -8.53 7.90 7.25
N GLN A 105 -9.31 8.81 6.68
CA GLN A 105 -10.71 9.03 7.06
C GLN A 105 -11.60 7.83 6.71
N LYS A 106 -11.45 7.25 5.50
CA LYS A 106 -12.25 6.10 5.02
C LYS A 106 -12.09 4.87 5.92
N LEU A 107 -10.89 4.65 6.41
CA LEU A 107 -10.52 3.51 7.26
C LEU A 107 -10.69 3.82 8.75
N ASN A 108 -11.13 5.03 9.10
CA ASN A 108 -11.24 5.51 10.48
C ASN A 108 -9.93 5.38 11.27
N ILE A 109 -8.80 5.58 10.58
CA ILE A 109 -7.46 5.54 11.17
C ILE A 109 -7.19 6.92 11.80
N PRO A 110 -6.71 7.01 13.05
CA PRO A 110 -6.32 8.28 13.64
C PRO A 110 -5.23 9.01 12.84
N ASP A 111 -5.35 10.33 12.71
CA ASP A 111 -4.41 11.17 11.95
C ASP A 111 -2.95 11.07 12.42
N THR A 112 -2.73 10.67 13.69
CA THR A 112 -1.39 10.40 14.24
C THR A 112 -0.63 9.32 13.46
N TYR A 113 -1.32 8.42 12.77
CA TYR A 113 -0.72 7.36 11.96
C TYR A 113 -0.64 7.70 10.46
N LYS A 114 -1.09 8.88 10.05
CA LYS A 114 -1.04 9.32 8.65
C LYS A 114 0.38 9.27 8.07
N SER A 115 1.39 9.57 8.90
CA SER A 115 2.81 9.47 8.52
C SER A 115 3.22 8.04 8.17
N VAL A 116 2.65 7.03 8.82
CA VAL A 116 2.88 5.60 8.53
C VAL A 116 2.30 5.24 7.16
N LEU A 117 1.08 5.69 6.87
CA LEU A 117 0.44 5.42 5.57
C LEU A 117 1.25 6.04 4.42
N LYS A 118 1.79 7.25 4.60
CA LYS A 118 2.64 7.94 3.62
C LYS A 118 3.91 7.16 3.25
N LYS A 119 4.39 6.24 4.10
CA LYS A 119 5.57 5.40 3.79
C LYS A 119 5.28 4.36 2.69
N TYR A 120 4.02 3.98 2.50
CA TYR A 120 3.62 2.89 1.59
C TYR A 120 2.65 3.34 0.49
N PRO A 121 2.95 4.42 -0.27
CA PRO A 121 2.00 4.98 -1.25
C PRO A 121 1.59 3.93 -2.29
N LYS A 122 2.55 3.14 -2.79
CA LYS A 122 2.29 2.05 -3.75
C LYS A 122 1.18 1.11 -3.30
N PHE A 123 1.12 0.75 -2.01
CA PHE A 123 0.06 -0.12 -1.48
C PHE A 123 -1.32 0.56 -1.57
N TRP A 124 -1.39 1.84 -1.22
CA TRP A 124 -2.62 2.59 -1.15
C TRP A 124 -3.22 2.97 -2.52
N ASN A 125 -2.43 2.91 -3.59
CA ASN A 125 -2.89 3.30 -4.93
C ASN A 125 -4.02 2.40 -5.47
N ALA A 126 -3.99 1.08 -5.20
CA ALA A 126 -5.05 0.19 -5.69
C ALA A 126 -6.22 0.09 -4.71
N ASN A 127 -7.42 0.37 -5.20
CA ASN A 127 -8.64 0.34 -4.39
C ASN A 127 -8.96 -1.05 -3.81
N SER A 128 -8.59 -2.11 -4.53
CA SER A 128 -8.75 -3.49 -4.06
C SER A 128 -8.00 -3.76 -2.75
N ARG A 129 -6.81 -3.18 -2.59
CA ARG A 129 -6.00 -3.30 -1.36
C ARG A 129 -6.54 -2.46 -0.22
N VAL A 130 -7.01 -1.24 -0.51
CA VAL A 130 -7.68 -0.37 0.48
C VAL A 130 -8.91 -1.07 1.05
N ASN A 131 -9.73 -1.68 0.19
CA ASN A 131 -10.92 -2.41 0.61
C ASN A 131 -10.55 -3.67 1.39
N SER A 132 -9.58 -4.46 0.91
CA SER A 132 -9.09 -5.64 1.64
C SER A 132 -8.53 -5.29 3.02
N PHE A 133 -7.85 -4.14 3.16
CA PHE A 133 -7.37 -3.64 4.45
C PHE A 133 -8.53 -3.28 5.38
N LYS A 134 -9.58 -2.65 4.84
CA LYS A 134 -10.80 -2.32 5.59
C LYS A 134 -11.47 -3.59 6.13
N ASP A 135 -11.55 -4.63 5.31
CA ASP A 135 -12.20 -5.90 5.65
C ASP A 135 -11.50 -6.66 6.79
N LEU A 136 -10.27 -6.30 7.13
CA LEU A 136 -9.55 -6.82 8.31
C LEU A 136 -10.15 -6.34 9.64
N ASN A 137 -11.01 -5.31 9.65
CA ASN A 137 -11.73 -4.81 10.82
C ASN A 137 -10.84 -4.59 12.06
N ILE A 138 -9.77 -3.82 11.90
CA ILE A 138 -8.81 -3.54 12.98
C ILE A 138 -9.46 -2.61 14.01
N GLU A 139 -9.74 -3.11 15.21
CA GLU A 139 -10.38 -2.31 16.28
C GLU A 139 -9.48 -1.20 16.85
N LYS A 140 -8.18 -1.47 16.96
CA LYS A 140 -7.20 -0.56 17.56
C LYS A 140 -5.99 -0.43 16.65
N HIS A 141 -5.80 0.74 16.08
CA HIS A 141 -4.66 1.06 15.23
C HIS A 141 -3.40 1.36 16.05
N SER A 142 -2.28 0.86 15.56
CA SER A 142 -0.92 1.24 15.96
C SER A 142 -0.04 1.14 14.71
N GLU A 143 1.12 1.81 14.70
CA GLU A 143 2.06 1.73 13.56
C GLU A 143 2.39 0.25 13.24
N LYS A 144 2.71 -0.54 14.26
CA LYS A 144 2.98 -1.97 14.12
C LYS A 144 1.79 -2.75 13.54
N LYS A 145 0.57 -2.51 14.02
CA LYS A 145 -0.62 -3.21 13.50
C LYS A 145 -0.94 -2.83 12.06
N ILE A 146 -0.73 -1.57 11.67
CA ILE A 146 -0.92 -1.11 10.29
C ILE A 146 0.07 -1.84 9.37
N LYS A 147 1.35 -1.91 9.73
CA LYS A 147 2.37 -2.66 8.98
C LYS A 147 1.99 -4.14 8.83
N ILE A 148 1.62 -4.81 9.93
CA ILE A 148 1.17 -6.22 9.91
C ILE A 148 -0.05 -6.38 9.00
N ALA A 149 -1.03 -5.48 9.07
CA ALA A 149 -2.22 -5.54 8.25
C ALA A 149 -1.92 -5.36 6.75
N ILE A 150 -1.01 -4.44 6.37
CA ILE A 150 -0.55 -4.31 4.98
C ILE A 150 0.05 -5.63 4.50
N LEU A 151 0.96 -6.22 5.28
CA LEU A 151 1.57 -7.52 4.95
C LEU A 151 0.52 -8.63 4.84
N CYS A 152 -0.47 -8.66 5.74
CA CYS A 152 -1.57 -9.61 5.69
C CYS A 152 -2.41 -9.47 4.41
N VAL A 153 -2.74 -8.25 3.99
CA VAL A 153 -3.46 -8.03 2.71
C VAL A 153 -2.66 -8.56 1.54
N LEU A 154 -1.35 -8.24 1.47
CA LEU A 154 -0.47 -8.71 0.40
C LEU A 154 -0.33 -10.24 0.38
N ALA A 155 -0.29 -10.87 1.56
CA ALA A 155 -0.24 -12.32 1.70
C ALA A 155 -1.62 -13.02 1.62
N LYS A 156 -2.71 -12.25 1.46
CA LYS A 156 -4.11 -12.73 1.48
C LYS A 156 -4.49 -13.45 2.79
N VAL A 157 -3.97 -12.97 3.91
CA VAL A 157 -4.28 -13.44 5.26
C VAL A 157 -5.36 -12.54 5.86
N ARG A 158 -6.46 -13.14 6.33
CA ARG A 158 -7.62 -12.40 6.88
C ARG A 158 -7.47 -12.02 8.35
N ILE A 159 -6.55 -12.67 9.07
CA ILE A 159 -6.31 -12.45 10.49
C ILE A 159 -5.09 -11.56 10.63
N VAL A 160 -5.22 -10.42 11.32
CA VAL A 160 -4.12 -9.48 11.56
C VAL A 160 -3.21 -10.02 12.67
N SER A 161 -2.41 -11.03 12.32
CA SER A 161 -1.43 -11.67 13.18
C SER A 161 -0.16 -11.92 12.39
N PHE A 162 0.97 -11.46 12.95
CA PHE A 162 2.27 -11.75 12.35
C PHE A 162 2.57 -13.26 12.32
N ASP A 163 1.99 -14.06 13.22
CA ASP A 163 2.22 -15.52 13.22
C ASP A 163 1.48 -16.21 12.09
N GLU A 164 0.23 -15.80 11.86
CA GLU A 164 -0.55 -16.32 10.72
C GLU A 164 0.06 -15.88 9.39
N LEU A 165 0.55 -14.64 9.32
CA LEU A 165 1.33 -14.15 8.19
C LEU A 165 2.59 -14.99 7.97
N LEU A 166 3.44 -15.11 9.00
CA LEU A 166 4.71 -15.82 8.90
C LEU A 166 4.47 -17.27 8.50
N ARG A 167 3.49 -17.93 9.10
CA ARG A 167 3.09 -19.28 8.71
C ARG A 167 2.76 -19.38 7.23
N LYS A 168 1.95 -18.45 6.71
CA LYS A 168 1.59 -18.44 5.27
C LYS A 168 2.82 -18.25 4.39
N VAL A 169 3.76 -17.40 4.81
CA VAL A 169 5.02 -17.17 4.09
C VAL A 169 5.91 -18.40 4.12
N LEU A 170 6.02 -19.10 5.26
CA LEU A 170 6.85 -20.31 5.40
C LEU A 170 6.28 -21.52 4.65
N MET A 171 4.95 -21.60 4.48
CA MET A 171 4.26 -22.70 3.79
C MET A 171 4.19 -22.52 2.26
N GLU A 172 4.88 -21.54 1.69
CA GLU A 172 4.96 -21.38 0.25
C GLU A 172 5.86 -22.46 -0.37
N ASP A 173 5.39 -23.12 -1.44
CA ASP A 173 6.06 -24.28 -2.04
C ASP A 173 7.51 -23.99 -2.50
N ASN A 174 7.79 -22.75 -2.90
CA ASN A 174 9.11 -22.33 -3.34
C ASN A 174 9.78 -21.38 -2.35
N ILE A 175 10.57 -21.95 -1.43
CA ILE A 175 11.33 -21.19 -0.43
C ILE A 175 12.34 -20.23 -1.08
N ASN A 176 12.98 -20.64 -2.19
CA ASN A 176 14.00 -19.85 -2.88
C ASN A 176 13.43 -18.68 -3.69
N LYS A 177 12.17 -18.80 -4.12
CA LYS A 177 11.43 -17.75 -4.84
C LYS A 177 10.08 -17.50 -4.16
N ASN A 178 10.14 -17.12 -2.90
CA ASN A 178 8.94 -16.86 -2.12
C ASN A 178 8.16 -15.68 -2.71
N LYS A 179 7.00 -15.96 -3.31
CA LYS A 179 6.18 -14.95 -3.99
C LYS A 179 5.75 -13.80 -3.07
N TYR A 180 5.60 -14.06 -1.78
CA TYR A 180 5.19 -13.05 -0.81
C TYR A 180 6.30 -12.06 -0.52
N LEU A 181 7.55 -12.53 -0.35
CA LEU A 181 8.70 -11.63 -0.18
C LEU A 181 8.90 -10.74 -1.41
N ILE A 182 8.78 -11.31 -2.61
CA ILE A 182 8.86 -10.55 -3.87
C ILE A 182 7.78 -9.47 -3.92
N GLU A 183 6.56 -9.79 -3.47
CA GLU A 183 5.47 -8.81 -3.41
C GLU A 183 5.73 -7.73 -2.34
N PHE A 184 6.26 -8.10 -1.17
CA PHE A 184 6.61 -7.14 -0.12
C PHE A 184 7.71 -6.17 -0.57
N GLU A 185 8.69 -6.68 -1.32
CA GLU A 185 9.76 -5.87 -1.91
C GLU A 185 9.21 -4.88 -2.94
N LYS A 186 8.38 -5.35 -3.88
CA LYS A 186 7.72 -4.49 -4.87
C LYS A 186 6.90 -3.37 -4.23
N MET A 187 6.27 -3.66 -3.09
CA MET A 187 5.47 -2.72 -2.32
C MET A 187 6.27 -1.87 -1.33
N GLY A 188 7.56 -2.14 -1.14
CA GLY A 188 8.45 -1.38 -0.26
C GLY A 188 8.18 -1.59 1.24
N ILE A 189 7.74 -2.79 1.63
CA ILE A 189 7.47 -3.16 3.05
C ILE A 189 8.27 -4.40 3.50
N LEU A 190 9.22 -4.88 2.69
CA LEU A 190 10.03 -6.05 3.01
C LEU A 190 10.86 -5.85 4.28
N ASP A 191 11.46 -4.67 4.46
CA ASP A 191 12.28 -4.37 5.64
C ASP A 191 11.46 -4.43 6.93
N ASP A 192 10.21 -3.96 6.90
CA ASP A 192 9.29 -4.05 8.04
C ASP A 192 8.95 -5.51 8.38
N PHE A 193 8.85 -6.39 7.40
CA PHE A 193 8.67 -7.83 7.65
C PHE A 193 9.86 -8.42 8.42
N TRP A 194 11.09 -8.04 8.05
CA TRP A 194 12.29 -8.48 8.75
C TRP A 194 12.44 -7.83 10.13
N GLU A 195 12.07 -6.56 10.28
CA GLU A 195 12.02 -5.87 11.58
C GLU A 195 11.04 -6.57 12.53
N LEU A 196 9.84 -6.94 12.05
CA LEU A 196 8.86 -7.71 12.82
C LEU A 196 9.38 -9.11 13.18
N SER A 197 10.10 -9.76 12.26
CA SER A 197 10.76 -11.06 12.50
C SER A 197 11.82 -10.95 13.60
N ARG A 198 12.64 -9.90 13.56
CA ARG A 198 13.63 -9.58 14.60
C ARG A 198 12.98 -9.30 15.95
N GLU A 199 11.97 -8.45 15.99
CA GLU A 199 11.31 -8.05 17.24
C GLU A 199 10.64 -9.25 17.93
N LYS A 200 9.91 -10.07 17.14
CA LYS A 200 9.11 -11.18 17.68
C LYS A 200 9.94 -12.45 17.91
N TYR A 201 10.83 -12.78 16.97
CA TYR A 201 11.56 -14.03 16.93
C TYR A 201 13.07 -13.87 17.10
N GLY A 202 13.60 -12.66 17.28
CA GLY A 202 15.02 -12.44 17.49
C GLY A 202 15.89 -12.81 16.30
N TYR A 203 15.32 -12.87 15.09
CA TYR A 203 16.06 -13.20 13.88
C TYR A 203 16.83 -11.99 13.34
N GLU A 204 18.13 -12.17 13.12
CA GLU A 204 19.05 -11.14 12.65
C GLU A 204 20.04 -11.78 11.68
N ASP A 205 20.12 -11.25 10.46
CA ASP A 205 21.03 -11.67 9.39
C ASP A 205 21.29 -10.47 8.48
N GLU A 206 22.49 -10.36 7.90
CA GLU A 206 22.85 -9.29 6.96
C GLU A 206 22.11 -9.42 5.62
N ASN A 207 21.86 -10.66 5.19
CA ASN A 207 21.17 -11.01 3.96
C ASN A 207 20.06 -12.04 4.29
N PRO A 208 18.97 -11.58 4.93
CA PRO A 208 17.94 -12.46 5.46
C PRO A 208 17.22 -13.21 4.34
N THR A 209 17.02 -14.52 4.55
CA THR A 209 16.24 -15.37 3.66
C THR A 209 15.26 -16.21 4.46
N ILE A 210 14.15 -16.61 3.84
CA ILE A 210 13.15 -17.46 4.51
C ILE A 210 13.75 -18.81 4.90
N GLU A 211 14.64 -19.36 4.08
CA GLU A 211 15.36 -20.60 4.39
C GLU A 211 16.19 -20.46 5.68
N LYS A 212 17.05 -19.45 5.76
CA LYS A 212 17.88 -19.20 6.95
C LYS A 212 17.02 -18.93 8.19
N PHE A 213 15.93 -18.18 8.02
CA PHE A 213 15.01 -17.91 9.11
C PHE A 213 14.34 -19.19 9.61
N LEU A 214 13.84 -20.03 8.71
CA LEU A 214 13.24 -21.32 9.04
C LEU A 214 14.24 -22.22 9.77
N ILE A 215 15.48 -22.30 9.29
CA ILE A 215 16.56 -23.05 9.96
C ILE A 215 16.79 -22.51 11.39
N SER A 216 16.86 -21.19 11.58
CA SER A 216 17.02 -20.59 12.91
C SER A 216 15.85 -20.92 13.84
N LEU A 217 14.61 -20.90 13.34
CA LEU A 217 13.43 -21.29 14.12
C LEU A 217 13.48 -22.76 14.55
N ILE A 218 13.78 -23.68 13.63
CA ILE A 218 13.83 -25.13 13.88
C ILE A 218 14.97 -25.46 14.84
N ILE A 219 16.16 -24.92 14.61
CA ILE A 219 17.34 -25.17 15.48
C ILE A 219 17.08 -24.61 16.88
N THR A 220 16.52 -23.40 16.98
CA THR A 220 16.19 -22.80 18.27
C THR A 220 15.13 -23.62 18.99
N TYR A 221 14.08 -24.09 18.30
CA TYR A 221 13.09 -24.99 18.89
C TYR A 221 13.71 -26.32 19.35
N THR A 222 14.51 -26.96 18.51
CA THR A 222 15.17 -28.23 18.84
C THR A 222 16.05 -28.08 20.08
N SER A 223 16.73 -26.94 20.21
CA SER A 223 17.57 -26.63 21.37
C SER A 223 16.78 -26.55 22.70
N THR A 224 15.48 -26.25 22.67
CA THR A 224 14.64 -26.21 23.88
C THR A 224 14.11 -27.58 24.28
N GLN A 225 13.99 -28.50 23.32
CA GLN A 225 13.49 -29.85 23.55
C GLN A 225 14.61 -30.87 23.83
N PHE A 226 15.80 -30.63 23.31
CA PHE A 226 16.92 -31.57 23.42
C PHE A 226 17.52 -31.58 24.83
N LYS A 227 17.67 -32.78 25.40
CA LYS A 227 18.36 -33.00 26.68
C LYS A 227 19.81 -33.38 26.41
N GLY A 228 20.68 -32.39 26.21
CA GLY A 228 22.11 -32.60 25.99
C GLY A 228 22.83 -31.35 25.47
N ASN A 229 24.12 -31.48 25.19
CA ASN A 229 24.91 -30.39 24.61
C ASN A 229 24.57 -30.22 23.13
N ILE A 230 24.28 -28.99 22.74
CA ILE A 230 23.98 -28.62 21.36
C ILE A 230 25.30 -28.54 20.56
N PRO A 231 25.34 -28.93 19.28
CA PRO A 231 26.53 -28.74 18.45
C PRO A 231 26.98 -27.27 18.41
N LYS A 232 28.29 -27.01 18.55
CA LYS A 232 28.86 -25.64 18.52
C LYS A 232 28.47 -24.84 17.28
N ALA A 233 28.32 -25.52 16.13
CA ALA A 233 27.91 -24.88 14.89
C ALA A 233 26.51 -24.23 14.96
N TRP A 234 25.64 -24.73 15.84
CA TRP A 234 24.27 -24.21 15.99
C TRP A 234 24.21 -22.96 16.87
N GLU A 235 25.21 -22.71 17.71
CA GLU A 235 25.21 -21.57 18.64
C GLU A 235 24.98 -20.23 17.93
N ARG A 236 25.52 -20.08 16.70
CA ARG A 236 25.35 -18.88 15.86
C ARG A 236 23.95 -18.72 15.26
N LEU A 237 23.15 -19.79 15.24
CA LEU A 237 21.81 -19.83 14.65
C LEU A 237 20.71 -19.74 15.72
N LEU A 238 21.09 -19.79 16.99
CA LEU A 238 20.16 -19.71 18.12
C LEU A 238 19.65 -18.28 18.30
N SER A 239 18.33 -18.17 18.36
CA SER A 239 17.68 -16.91 18.72
C SER A 239 17.52 -16.77 20.25
N PRO A 240 17.62 -15.54 20.77
CA PRO A 240 17.31 -15.25 22.18
C PRO A 240 15.82 -15.42 22.51
N LYS A 241 14.89 -15.40 21.53
CA LYS A 241 13.43 -15.46 21.73
C LYS A 241 12.89 -16.90 21.77
N LYS A 242 13.54 -17.77 22.55
CA LYS A 242 13.23 -19.21 22.63
C LYS A 242 11.76 -19.54 22.90
N ASN A 243 11.11 -18.81 23.80
CA ASN A 243 9.70 -19.04 24.16
C ASN A 243 8.75 -18.71 22.99
N SER A 244 8.92 -17.55 22.35
CA SER A 244 8.12 -17.14 21.19
C SER A 244 8.24 -18.15 20.05
N ILE A 245 9.46 -18.60 19.77
CA ILE A 245 9.74 -19.61 18.73
C ILE A 245 9.08 -20.94 19.09
N SER A 246 9.19 -21.37 20.36
CA SER A 246 8.61 -22.64 20.80
C SER A 246 7.09 -22.67 20.69
N VAL A 247 6.42 -21.58 21.09
CA VAL A 247 4.97 -21.44 20.92
C VAL A 247 4.60 -21.46 19.43
N PHE A 248 5.30 -20.72 18.59
CA PHE A 248 5.04 -20.67 17.16
C PHE A 248 5.20 -22.05 16.48
N ILE A 249 6.32 -22.74 16.70
CA ILE A 249 6.59 -24.05 16.10
C ILE A 249 5.62 -25.11 16.61
N ASN A 250 5.28 -25.11 17.90
CA ASN A 250 4.24 -26.01 18.42
C ASN A 250 2.88 -25.77 17.76
N ASN A 251 2.49 -24.50 17.56
CA ASN A 251 1.24 -24.14 16.88
C ASN A 251 1.27 -24.49 15.38
N LEU A 252 2.44 -24.41 14.75
CA LEU A 252 2.66 -24.82 13.37
C LEU A 252 2.43 -26.33 13.22
N MET A 253 3.05 -27.14 14.08
CA MET A 253 2.97 -28.61 14.05
C MET A 253 1.60 -29.16 14.46
N SER A 254 0.91 -28.51 15.41
CA SER A 254 -0.39 -28.98 15.93
C SER A 254 -1.56 -28.71 14.98
N ASN A 255 -1.33 -27.93 13.92
CA ASN A 255 -2.39 -27.52 13.02
C ASN A 255 -2.66 -28.60 11.95
N ASN A 256 -3.71 -29.40 12.18
CA ASN A 256 -4.10 -30.54 11.34
C ASN A 256 -4.50 -30.23 9.87
N ASN A 257 -4.59 -28.96 9.46
CA ASN A 257 -5.05 -28.58 8.11
C ASN A 257 -3.99 -28.74 7.00
N TYR A 258 -2.79 -29.22 7.31
CA TYR A 258 -1.64 -29.21 6.39
C TYR A 258 -0.85 -30.53 6.38
N LYS A 259 -1.46 -31.64 6.83
CA LYS A 259 -0.80 -32.96 6.89
C LYS A 259 -0.26 -33.45 5.53
N ASP A 260 -0.84 -33.00 4.42
CA ASP A 260 -0.43 -33.42 3.08
C ASP A 260 0.77 -32.65 2.50
N GLN A 261 1.31 -31.66 3.23
CA GLN A 261 2.49 -30.87 2.84
C GLN A 261 3.76 -31.21 3.64
N TYR A 262 3.69 -32.22 4.52
CA TYR A 262 4.81 -32.73 5.32
C TYR A 262 5.34 -34.05 4.76
#